data_AF-R4UDN1-F1
#
_entry.id   AF-R4UDN1-F1
#
_cell.length_a   1.000
_cell.length_b   1.000
_cell.length_c   1.000
_cell.angle_alpha   90.00
_cell.angle_beta   90.00
_cell.angle_gamma   90.00
#
_symmetry.space_group_name_H-M   'P 1'
#
loop_
_entity.id
_entity.type
_entity.pdbx_description
1 polymer ?
#
loop_
_entity_poly.entity_id
_entity_poly.type
_entity_poly.pdbx_seq_one_letter_code
_entity_poly.pdbx_strand_id
1 'polypeptide(L)'
;MKRLLAILGAVGLTATGSSAVVACNNGSSATSNDISSIKSITNPALVPAKDEAAVEKAEVVKSIKKNVEQAVQKIAAKAVETTDYTYDVFSDDKGTEYKTVNLTEATADVYVKITAVKESKLIVGETGYIKVTLPKAGSFVKQEIKDVKVADQAIAITVGNVTDVQDNELAVINQDKTMLDAVSTEISKLVLGAVITTDYTITNDAAKGDYSSPKTINFTVKATNTSKLVKGEFTFTAKVTATAKSKSF
;
A
#
# COMPACT_ATOMS: atom_id res chain seq x y z
N MET A 1 93.18 13.44 -28.99
CA MET A 1 93.57 12.63 -27.81
C MET A 1 92.32 12.38 -26.97
N LYS A 2 92.13 11.12 -26.55
CA LYS A 2 91.49 10.61 -25.31
C LYS A 2 90.23 11.36 -24.79
N ARG A 3 89.06 10.68 -24.77
CA ARG A 3 88.44 10.03 -23.56
C ARG A 3 88.07 11.08 -22.48
N LEU A 4 86.87 11.15 -21.91
CA LEU A 4 86.06 10.10 -21.30
C LEU A 4 84.72 10.74 -20.82
N LEU A 5 83.70 9.88 -20.65
CA LEU A 5 82.55 9.87 -19.72
C LEU A 5 82.68 10.73 -18.43
N ALA A 6 81.66 11.10 -17.63
CA ALA A 6 80.19 10.99 -17.62
C ALA A 6 79.64 11.54 -16.26
N ILE A 7 78.32 11.82 -16.21
CA ILE A 7 77.37 11.63 -15.07
C ILE A 7 77.34 12.62 -13.88
N LEU A 8 76.09 12.79 -13.38
CA LEU A 8 75.60 13.28 -12.08
C LEU A 8 75.43 14.80 -11.99
N GLY A 9 74.26 15.39 -11.75
CA GLY A 9 73.00 14.91 -11.21
C GLY A 9 72.51 15.97 -10.22
N ALA A 10 71.38 16.64 -10.49
CA ALA A 10 70.66 17.43 -9.49
C ALA A 10 69.22 17.64 -9.94
N VAL A 11 68.33 16.90 -9.29
CA VAL A 11 66.88 17.01 -9.35
C VAL A 11 66.47 18.29 -8.62
N GLY A 12 65.94 19.27 -9.34
CA GLY A 12 65.25 20.42 -8.76
C GLY A 12 63.74 20.20 -8.80
N LEU A 13 63.15 19.80 -7.66
CA LEU A 13 61.70 19.81 -7.43
C LEU A 13 61.22 21.27 -7.47
N THR A 14 60.41 21.64 -8.46
CA THR A 14 59.57 22.83 -8.37
C THR A 14 58.20 22.41 -7.86
N ALA A 15 57.84 22.94 -6.71
CA ALA A 15 56.54 22.80 -6.09
C ALA A 15 55.47 23.50 -6.94
N THR A 16 54.62 22.74 -7.62
CA THR A 16 53.30 23.21 -8.00
C THR A 16 52.31 22.65 -6.98
N GLY A 17 51.79 23.53 -6.13
CA GLY A 17 50.70 23.19 -5.22
C GLY A 17 49.49 22.75 -6.03
N SER A 18 49.28 21.43 -6.08
CA SER A 18 48.02 20.86 -6.52
C SER A 18 46.96 21.33 -5.54
N SER A 19 46.10 22.25 -5.96
CA SER A 19 44.78 22.36 -5.37
C SER A 19 44.14 20.98 -5.51
N ALA A 20 44.04 20.27 -4.39
CA ALA A 20 43.18 19.11 -4.29
C ALA A 20 41.75 19.63 -4.45
N VAL A 21 41.30 19.79 -5.69
CA VAL A 21 39.90 19.59 -6.01
C VAL A 21 39.64 18.13 -5.69
N VAL A 22 39.20 17.89 -4.46
CA VAL A 22 38.48 16.68 -4.12
C VAL A 22 37.24 16.72 -4.99
N ALA A 23 37.32 16.10 -6.16
CA ALA A 23 36.13 15.62 -6.83
C ALA A 23 35.45 14.72 -5.80
N CYS A 24 34.30 15.16 -5.29
CA CYS A 24 33.39 14.29 -4.59
C CYS A 24 33.01 13.18 -5.57
N ASN A 25 33.80 12.11 -5.59
CA ASN A 25 33.39 10.82 -6.09
C ASN A 25 32.40 10.28 -5.06
N ASN A 26 31.20 10.86 -5.02
CA ASN A 26 30.03 10.14 -4.53
C ASN A 26 29.64 9.14 -5.62
N GLY A 27 30.56 8.21 -5.92
CA GLY A 27 30.32 6.96 -6.63
C GLY A 27 29.53 5.99 -5.74
N SER A 28 28.48 6.50 -5.13
CA SER A 28 27.33 5.75 -4.67
C SER A 28 26.13 6.53 -5.17
N SER A 29 26.01 6.60 -6.50
CA SER A 29 24.68 6.62 -7.11
C SER A 29 24.02 5.35 -6.60
N ALA A 30 23.33 5.45 -5.46
CA ALA A 30 22.24 4.55 -5.18
C ALA A 30 21.39 4.62 -6.45
N THR A 31 21.41 3.56 -7.24
CA THR A 31 20.69 3.49 -8.51
C THR A 31 19.22 3.64 -8.13
N SER A 32 18.71 4.87 -8.20
CA SER A 32 17.32 5.16 -7.92
C SER A 32 16.50 4.35 -8.91
N ASN A 33 15.42 3.74 -8.43
CA ASN A 33 14.70 2.77 -9.25
C ASN A 33 13.91 3.54 -10.33
N ASP A 34 14.19 3.26 -11.60
CA ASP A 34 13.49 3.92 -12.71
C ASP A 34 12.09 3.32 -12.89
N ILE A 35 11.06 4.16 -12.68
CA ILE A 35 9.66 3.76 -12.81
C ILE A 35 9.19 3.65 -14.26
N SER A 36 10.01 4.03 -15.25
CA SER A 36 9.70 3.87 -16.68
C SER A 36 9.41 2.42 -17.09
N SER A 37 9.85 1.46 -16.28
CA SER A 37 9.62 0.03 -16.41
C SER A 37 8.18 -0.41 -16.10
N ILE A 38 7.38 0.41 -15.40
CA ILE A 38 5.97 0.11 -15.11
C ILE A 38 5.16 0.29 -16.40
N LYS A 39 4.79 -0.82 -17.04
CA LYS A 39 3.99 -0.82 -18.29
C LYS A 39 2.50 -1.15 -18.08
N SER A 40 2.14 -1.63 -16.90
CA SER A 40 0.78 -2.05 -16.58
C SER A 40 0.51 -1.85 -15.09
N ILE A 41 -0.71 -1.44 -14.76
CA ILE A 41 -1.25 -1.50 -13.41
C ILE A 41 -2.52 -2.34 -13.42
N THR A 42 -2.85 -2.98 -12.30
CA THR A 42 -4.09 -3.75 -12.17
C THR A 42 -5.29 -2.83 -12.39
N ASN A 43 -6.33 -3.28 -13.09
CA ASN A 43 -7.57 -2.51 -13.22
C ASN A 43 -8.30 -2.38 -11.87
N PRO A 44 -9.00 -1.27 -11.60
CA PRO A 44 -9.82 -1.15 -10.40
C PRO A 44 -10.99 -2.13 -10.46
N ALA A 45 -11.36 -2.71 -9.32
CA ALA A 45 -12.51 -3.62 -9.24
C ALA A 45 -13.85 -2.86 -9.20
N LEU A 46 -13.83 -1.60 -8.77
CA LEU A 46 -14.98 -0.70 -8.67
C LEU A 46 -14.52 0.74 -8.84
N VAL A 47 -15.34 1.56 -9.50
CA VAL A 47 -15.22 3.02 -9.48
C VAL A 47 -16.43 3.60 -8.73
N PRO A 48 -16.29 4.01 -7.46
CA PRO A 48 -17.40 4.58 -6.71
C PRO A 48 -17.68 6.00 -7.24
N ALA A 49 -18.65 6.10 -8.15
CA ALA A 49 -19.07 7.34 -8.78
C ALA A 49 -20.40 7.84 -8.19
N LYS A 50 -20.55 9.16 -8.07
CA LYS A 50 -21.82 9.82 -7.75
C LYS A 50 -22.80 9.74 -8.92
N ASP A 51 -22.27 9.89 -10.14
CA ASP A 51 -22.99 9.73 -11.40
C ASP A 51 -22.24 8.75 -12.29
N GLU A 52 -22.79 7.55 -12.46
CA GLU A 52 -22.20 6.48 -13.25
C GLU A 52 -22.18 6.81 -14.76
N ALA A 53 -22.98 7.77 -15.23
CA ALA A 53 -22.99 8.21 -16.63
C ALA A 53 -21.94 9.30 -16.92
N ALA A 54 -21.40 9.94 -15.88
CA ALA A 54 -20.46 11.05 -16.00
C ALA A 54 -19.42 11.03 -14.87
N VAL A 55 -18.64 9.94 -14.81
CA VAL A 55 -17.66 9.73 -13.74
C VAL A 55 -16.55 10.77 -13.81
N GLU A 56 -16.33 11.47 -12.70
CA GLU A 56 -15.36 12.56 -12.61
C GLU A 56 -13.92 12.03 -12.42
N LYS A 57 -12.94 12.85 -12.82
CA LYS A 57 -11.51 12.52 -12.70
C LYS A 57 -11.12 12.13 -11.28
N ALA A 58 -11.62 12.87 -10.28
CA ALA A 58 -11.32 12.64 -8.87
C ALA A 58 -11.81 11.27 -8.39
N GLU A 59 -12.94 10.79 -8.92
CA GLU A 59 -13.52 9.48 -8.59
C GLU A 59 -12.67 8.36 -9.20
N VAL A 60 -12.20 8.55 -10.45
CA VAL A 60 -11.25 7.64 -11.08
C VAL A 60 -9.94 7.59 -10.31
N VAL A 61 -9.32 8.74 -10.01
CA VAL A 61 -8.07 8.85 -9.22
C VAL A 61 -8.20 8.09 -7.90
N LYS A 62 -9.30 8.31 -7.17
CA LYS A 62 -9.57 7.60 -5.91
C LYS A 62 -9.65 6.08 -6.10
N SER A 63 -10.29 5.62 -7.18
CA SER A 63 -10.48 4.20 -7.46
C SER A 63 -9.18 3.47 -7.84
N ILE A 64 -8.23 4.16 -8.49
CA ILE A 64 -6.97 3.54 -8.96
C ILE A 64 -5.80 3.73 -8.00
N LYS A 65 -5.93 4.60 -6.99
CA LYS A 65 -4.85 5.00 -6.08
C LYS A 65 -4.04 3.80 -5.55
N LYS A 66 -4.73 2.76 -5.05
CA LYS A 66 -4.06 1.58 -4.48
C LYS A 66 -3.36 0.75 -5.55
N ASN A 67 -3.92 0.67 -6.76
CA ASN A 67 -3.32 -0.03 -7.90
C ASN A 67 -2.01 0.63 -8.32
N VAL A 68 -1.99 1.97 -8.36
CA VAL A 68 -0.78 2.76 -8.62
C VAL A 68 0.25 2.54 -7.52
N GLU A 69 -0.14 2.67 -6.25
CA GLU A 69 0.74 2.46 -5.10
C GLU A 69 1.41 1.08 -5.14
N GLN A 70 0.65 0.01 -5.37
CA GLN A 70 1.20 -1.34 -5.48
C GLN A 70 2.15 -1.50 -6.67
N ALA A 71 1.87 -0.88 -7.81
CA ALA A 71 2.75 -0.94 -8.97
C ALA A 71 4.09 -0.25 -8.70
N VAL A 72 4.07 0.92 -8.05
CA VAL A 72 5.30 1.63 -7.65
C VAL A 72 6.05 0.86 -6.55
N GLN A 73 5.36 0.33 -5.54
CA GLN A 73 5.99 -0.40 -4.44
C GLN A 73 6.62 -1.74 -4.86
N LYS A 74 6.20 -2.34 -5.98
CA LYS A 74 6.93 -3.49 -6.57
C LYS A 74 8.34 -3.12 -7.03
N ILE A 75 8.56 -1.86 -7.40
CA ILE A 75 9.85 -1.33 -7.84
C ILE A 75 10.62 -0.74 -6.64
N ALA A 76 9.95 0.04 -5.81
CA ALA A 76 10.52 0.66 -4.62
C ALA A 76 9.55 0.54 -3.43
N ALA A 77 9.71 -0.50 -2.62
CA ALA A 77 8.77 -0.89 -1.55
C ALA A 77 8.44 0.21 -0.52
N LYS A 78 9.29 1.23 -0.39
CA LYS A 78 9.12 2.34 0.56
C LYS A 78 8.66 3.64 -0.09
N ALA A 79 8.39 3.66 -1.40
CA ALA A 79 7.96 4.86 -2.10
C ALA A 79 6.57 5.30 -1.64
N VAL A 80 6.41 6.60 -1.43
CA VAL A 80 5.18 7.22 -0.93
C VAL A 80 4.68 8.27 -1.92
N GLU A 81 3.38 8.27 -2.21
CA GLU A 81 2.74 9.28 -3.04
C GLU A 81 2.98 10.70 -2.47
N THR A 82 3.07 11.71 -3.34
CA THR A 82 3.43 13.11 -3.07
C THR A 82 4.86 13.37 -2.59
N THR A 83 5.50 12.40 -1.95
CA THR A 83 6.90 12.49 -1.52
C THR A 83 7.84 11.97 -2.60
N ASP A 84 7.53 10.80 -3.16
CA ASP A 84 8.38 10.11 -4.14
C ASP A 84 7.79 10.12 -5.55
N TYR A 85 6.47 10.10 -5.68
CA TYR A 85 5.79 10.17 -6.97
C TYR A 85 4.45 10.90 -6.89
N THR A 86 3.99 11.40 -8.02
CA THR A 86 2.60 11.77 -8.26
C THR A 86 2.08 10.96 -9.45
N TYR A 87 0.78 10.98 -9.68
CA TYR A 87 0.20 10.44 -10.90
C TYR A 87 -1.00 11.26 -11.33
N ASP A 88 -1.32 11.15 -12.62
CA ASP A 88 -2.48 11.79 -13.19
C ASP A 88 -3.18 10.88 -14.22
N VAL A 89 -4.44 11.19 -14.49
CA VAL A 89 -5.33 10.42 -15.39
C VAL A 89 -5.69 11.24 -16.62
N PHE A 90 -5.68 10.58 -17.77
CA PHE A 90 -5.84 11.13 -19.11
C PHE A 90 -6.87 10.32 -19.92
N SER A 91 -7.41 10.95 -20.96
CA SER A 91 -8.42 10.33 -21.84
C SER A 91 -7.80 9.34 -22.84
N ASP A 92 -6.52 9.51 -23.19
CA ASP A 92 -5.84 8.73 -24.21
C ASP A 92 -4.35 8.49 -23.88
N ASP A 93 -3.68 7.75 -24.76
CA ASP A 93 -2.25 7.43 -24.69
C ASP A 93 -1.33 8.58 -25.14
N LYS A 94 -1.88 9.78 -25.35
CA LYS A 94 -1.18 10.97 -25.84
C LYS A 94 -1.18 12.11 -24.84
N GLY A 95 -1.80 11.92 -23.67
CA GLY A 95 -1.87 12.94 -22.63
C GLY A 95 -2.99 13.95 -22.82
N THR A 96 -4.02 13.60 -23.58
CA THR A 96 -5.23 14.43 -23.65
C THR A 96 -5.88 14.52 -22.28
N GLU A 97 -6.27 15.74 -21.90
CA GLU A 97 -6.96 16.01 -20.64
C GLU A 97 -8.15 15.07 -20.45
N TYR A 98 -8.34 14.62 -19.21
CA TYR A 98 -9.42 13.72 -18.84
C TYR A 98 -10.79 14.33 -19.16
N LYS A 99 -11.67 13.51 -19.75
CA LYS A 99 -13.09 13.78 -19.89
C LYS A 99 -13.88 12.75 -19.09
N THR A 100 -15.06 13.14 -18.62
CA THR A 100 -15.94 12.23 -17.90
C THR A 100 -16.23 11.00 -18.75
N VAL A 101 -16.32 9.85 -18.07
CA VAL A 101 -16.59 8.56 -18.71
C VAL A 101 -17.96 8.06 -18.28
N ASN A 102 -18.66 7.42 -19.21
CA ASN A 102 -19.93 6.75 -18.94
C ASN A 102 -19.67 5.26 -18.68
N LEU A 103 -19.96 4.79 -17.47
CA LEU A 103 -19.82 3.39 -17.06
C LEU A 103 -21.16 2.63 -17.04
N THR A 104 -22.29 3.26 -17.39
CA THR A 104 -23.61 2.62 -17.30
C THR A 104 -23.82 1.49 -18.32
N GLU A 105 -23.19 1.58 -19.49
CA GLU A 105 -23.42 0.64 -20.59
C GLU A 105 -22.29 -0.38 -20.75
N ALA A 106 -21.04 0.05 -20.60
CA ALA A 106 -19.84 -0.73 -20.86
C ALA A 106 -18.67 -0.30 -19.97
N THR A 107 -17.56 -1.01 -20.09
CA THR A 107 -16.26 -0.57 -19.53
C THR A 107 -15.75 0.66 -20.27
N ALA A 108 -14.95 1.48 -19.60
CA ALA A 108 -14.27 2.62 -20.22
C ALA A 108 -12.76 2.54 -20.00
N ASP A 109 -11.98 2.94 -21.00
CA ASP A 109 -10.53 2.99 -20.87
C ASP A 109 -10.07 4.40 -20.49
N VAL A 110 -9.14 4.48 -19.54
CA VAL A 110 -8.43 5.71 -19.15
C VAL A 110 -6.92 5.43 -19.12
N TYR A 111 -6.12 6.48 -19.06
CA TYR A 111 -4.67 6.35 -19.13
C TYR A 111 -4.00 7.05 -17.95
N VAL A 112 -3.11 6.33 -17.27
CA VAL A 112 -2.42 6.81 -16.07
C VAL A 112 -0.97 7.12 -16.39
N LYS A 113 -0.50 8.30 -16.01
CA LYS A 113 0.93 8.64 -16.03
C LYS A 113 1.42 8.83 -14.60
N ILE A 114 2.47 8.11 -14.22
CA ILE A 114 3.13 8.22 -12.92
C ILE A 114 4.45 8.97 -13.13
N THR A 115 4.69 9.99 -12.31
CA THR A 115 5.87 10.85 -12.41
C THR A 115 6.61 10.84 -11.09
N ALA A 116 7.90 10.51 -11.10
CA ALA A 116 8.73 10.63 -9.91
C ALA A 116 8.86 12.10 -9.50
N VAL A 117 8.73 12.37 -8.21
CA VAL A 117 9.03 13.69 -7.64
C VAL A 117 10.53 13.93 -7.76
N LYS A 118 10.92 15.13 -8.21
CA LYS A 118 12.33 15.48 -8.50
C LYS A 118 13.28 15.22 -7.33
N GLU A 119 12.80 15.41 -6.11
CA GLU A 119 13.57 15.25 -4.86
C GLU A 119 13.49 13.82 -4.30
N SER A 120 12.82 12.89 -4.99
CA SER A 120 12.76 11.50 -4.55
C SER A 120 14.15 10.89 -4.54
N LYS A 121 14.44 10.17 -3.45
CA LYS A 121 15.67 9.38 -3.30
C LYS A 121 15.46 7.91 -3.64
N LEU A 122 14.21 7.49 -3.91
CA LEU A 122 13.83 6.10 -4.08
C LEU A 122 13.56 5.73 -5.53
N ILE A 123 12.99 6.67 -6.29
CA ILE A 123 12.59 6.48 -7.68
C ILE A 123 12.95 7.68 -8.56
N VAL A 124 13.08 7.43 -9.86
CA VAL A 124 13.32 8.45 -10.89
C VAL A 124 12.49 8.15 -12.13
N GLY A 125 12.34 9.16 -13.00
CA GLY A 125 11.71 9.01 -14.30
C GLY A 125 10.19 9.17 -14.27
N GLU A 126 9.57 8.77 -15.37
CA GLU A 126 8.12 8.77 -15.55
C GLU A 126 7.71 7.55 -16.36
N THR A 127 6.46 7.12 -16.17
CA THR A 127 5.88 6.06 -17.00
C THR A 127 5.45 6.62 -18.35
N GLY A 128 5.19 5.71 -19.30
CA GLY A 128 4.28 6.04 -20.39
C GLY A 128 2.85 6.20 -19.89
N TYR A 129 1.92 6.38 -20.82
CA TYR A 129 0.48 6.38 -20.54
C TYR A 129 -0.01 4.93 -20.40
N ILE A 130 -0.19 4.50 -19.15
CA ILE A 130 -0.60 3.13 -18.83
C ILE A 130 -2.11 3.03 -19.00
N LYS A 131 -2.56 2.17 -19.92
CA LYS A 131 -3.97 1.88 -20.12
C LYS A 131 -4.56 1.18 -18.88
N VAL A 132 -5.69 1.69 -18.40
CA VAL A 132 -6.49 1.12 -17.32
C VAL A 132 -7.93 1.02 -17.78
N THR A 133 -8.53 -0.16 -17.65
CA THR A 133 -9.94 -0.38 -18.00
C THR A 133 -10.79 -0.31 -16.75
N LEU A 134 -11.66 0.69 -16.70
CA LEU A 134 -12.65 0.88 -15.65
C LEU A 134 -13.83 -0.08 -15.87
N PRO A 135 -14.28 -0.79 -14.82
CA PRO A 135 -15.39 -1.72 -14.92
C PRO A 135 -16.69 -0.97 -15.24
N LYS A 136 -17.59 -1.65 -15.98
CA LYS A 136 -18.98 -1.20 -16.13
C LYS A 136 -19.60 -1.06 -14.74
N ALA A 137 -20.36 0.00 -14.53
CA ALA A 137 -21.14 0.20 -13.33
C ALA A 137 -22.06 -1.00 -13.05
N GLY A 138 -22.18 -1.38 -11.78
CA GLY A 138 -22.92 -2.57 -11.37
C GLY A 138 -22.24 -3.91 -11.70
N SER A 139 -21.16 -3.94 -12.51
CA SER A 139 -20.43 -5.15 -12.86
C SER A 139 -19.25 -5.32 -11.91
N PHE A 140 -19.38 -6.24 -10.97
CA PHE A 140 -18.33 -6.54 -9.99
C PHE A 140 -17.83 -7.96 -10.16
N VAL A 141 -16.51 -8.11 -10.24
CA VAL A 141 -15.88 -9.41 -10.03
C VAL A 141 -15.56 -9.51 -8.55
N LYS A 142 -16.34 -10.31 -7.81
CA LYS A 142 -16.10 -10.54 -6.38
C LYS A 142 -14.70 -11.15 -6.19
N GLN A 143 -13.90 -10.51 -5.35
CA GLN A 143 -12.58 -11.01 -4.98
C GLN A 143 -12.71 -12.07 -3.89
N GLU A 144 -11.97 -13.16 -4.06
CA GLU A 144 -11.92 -14.25 -3.09
C GLU A 144 -11.03 -13.86 -1.91
N ILE A 145 -11.53 -13.98 -0.68
CA ILE A 145 -10.78 -13.58 0.53
C ILE A 145 -10.14 -14.75 1.29
N LYS A 146 -10.29 -15.99 0.80
CA LYS A 146 -9.84 -17.20 1.50
C LYS A 146 -8.34 -17.22 1.86
N ASP A 147 -7.51 -16.54 1.06
CA ASP A 147 -6.05 -16.56 1.19
C ASP A 147 -5.49 -15.32 1.94
N VAL A 148 -6.38 -14.48 2.50
CA VAL A 148 -5.99 -13.30 3.28
C VAL A 148 -5.24 -13.71 4.54
N LYS A 149 -4.17 -12.99 4.86
CA LYS A 149 -3.36 -13.20 6.06
C LYS A 149 -3.31 -11.92 6.87
N VAL A 150 -3.82 -11.98 8.10
CA VAL A 150 -3.76 -10.90 9.06
C VAL A 150 -2.60 -11.17 10.02
N ALA A 151 -1.76 -10.17 10.25
CA ALA A 151 -0.67 -10.28 11.23
C ALA A 151 -1.22 -10.55 12.63
N ASP A 152 -0.40 -11.13 13.52
CA ASP A 152 -0.81 -11.41 14.90
C ASP A 152 -1.42 -10.18 15.59
N GLN A 153 -2.60 -10.36 16.17
CA GLN A 153 -3.32 -9.31 16.89
C GLN A 153 -3.31 -9.57 18.41
N ALA A 154 -3.29 -8.49 19.18
CA ALA A 154 -3.45 -8.53 20.63
C ALA A 154 -4.61 -7.60 21.02
N ILE A 155 -5.59 -8.13 21.73
CA ILE A 155 -6.82 -7.41 22.13
C ILE A 155 -6.87 -7.37 23.65
N ALA A 156 -7.02 -6.18 24.20
CA ALA A 156 -7.19 -5.96 25.63
C ALA A 156 -8.63 -5.55 25.93
N ILE A 157 -9.30 -6.25 26.85
CA ILE A 157 -10.66 -5.92 27.31
C ILE A 157 -10.66 -5.54 28.79
N THR A 158 -11.59 -4.68 29.19
CA THR A 158 -11.78 -4.29 30.59
C THR A 158 -13.07 -4.88 31.14
N VAL A 159 -12.97 -5.68 32.19
CA VAL A 159 -14.05 -6.55 32.69
C VAL A 159 -14.24 -6.40 34.20
N GLY A 160 -15.36 -6.90 34.72
CA GLY A 160 -15.61 -6.92 36.17
C GLY A 160 -14.72 -7.92 36.90
N ASN A 161 -14.57 -9.13 36.35
CA ASN A 161 -13.76 -10.20 36.91
C ASN A 161 -12.95 -10.88 35.80
N VAL A 162 -11.62 -10.78 35.86
CA VAL A 162 -10.73 -11.34 34.84
C VAL A 162 -10.71 -12.87 34.82
N THR A 163 -11.05 -13.54 35.92
CA THR A 163 -11.07 -15.01 35.99
C THR A 163 -12.41 -15.62 35.58
N ASP A 164 -13.43 -14.78 35.32
CA ASP A 164 -14.80 -15.19 34.99
C ASP A 164 -15.46 -14.19 34.02
N VAL A 165 -14.81 -13.98 32.88
CA VAL A 165 -15.30 -13.11 31.82
C VAL A 165 -16.54 -13.74 31.18
N GLN A 166 -17.60 -12.94 31.02
CA GLN A 166 -18.87 -13.40 30.46
C GLN A 166 -18.99 -13.12 28.95
N ASP A 167 -19.91 -13.80 28.27
CA ASP A 167 -20.10 -13.69 26.81
C ASP A 167 -20.39 -12.25 26.35
N ASN A 168 -21.16 -11.49 27.14
CA ASN A 168 -21.45 -10.08 26.84
C ASN A 168 -20.21 -9.18 26.95
N GLU A 169 -19.26 -9.52 27.81
CA GLU A 169 -17.96 -8.84 27.91
C GLU A 169 -17.05 -9.21 26.75
N LEU A 170 -17.15 -10.43 26.22
CA LEU A 170 -16.40 -10.88 25.03
C LEU A 170 -16.95 -10.30 23.72
N ALA A 171 -18.23 -9.90 23.67
CA ALA A 171 -18.83 -9.34 22.46
C ALA A 171 -18.09 -8.09 21.91
N VAL A 172 -17.34 -7.38 22.76
CA VAL A 172 -16.57 -6.19 22.37
C VAL A 172 -15.33 -6.52 21.53
N ILE A 173 -14.80 -7.75 21.57
CA ILE A 173 -13.56 -8.09 20.87
C ILE A 173 -13.72 -8.07 19.34
N ASN A 174 -14.94 -8.30 18.85
CA ASN A 174 -15.27 -8.15 17.41
C ASN A 174 -15.26 -6.69 16.96
N GLN A 175 -15.24 -5.74 17.90
CA GLN A 175 -15.27 -4.31 17.65
C GLN A 175 -13.90 -3.65 17.91
N ASP A 176 -12.86 -4.46 18.20
CA ASP A 176 -11.51 -3.94 18.41
C ASP A 176 -11.02 -3.19 17.16
N LYS A 177 -10.72 -1.89 17.33
CA LYS A 177 -10.40 -0.99 16.20
C LYS A 177 -9.13 -1.40 15.48
N THR A 178 -8.10 -1.82 16.22
CA THR A 178 -6.79 -2.19 15.64
C THR A 178 -6.92 -3.45 14.81
N MET A 179 -7.61 -4.47 15.33
CA MET A 179 -7.92 -5.70 14.60
C MET A 179 -8.78 -5.41 13.36
N LEU A 180 -9.84 -4.61 13.49
CA LEU A 180 -10.70 -4.22 12.36
C LEU A 180 -9.92 -3.49 11.26
N ASP A 181 -9.02 -2.58 11.63
CA ASP A 181 -8.14 -1.87 10.70
C ASP A 181 -7.17 -2.82 10.00
N ALA A 182 -6.60 -3.80 10.72
CA ALA A 182 -5.71 -4.80 10.13
C ALA A 182 -6.44 -5.66 9.10
N VAL A 183 -7.63 -6.19 9.44
CA VAL A 183 -8.48 -6.96 8.52
C VAL A 183 -8.86 -6.13 7.29
N SER A 184 -9.35 -4.91 7.51
CA SER A 184 -9.74 -3.99 6.44
C SER A 184 -8.54 -3.69 5.52
N THR A 185 -7.35 -3.46 6.10
CA THR A 185 -6.12 -3.19 5.35
C THR A 185 -5.76 -4.36 4.43
N GLU A 186 -5.80 -5.60 4.93
CA GLU A 186 -5.43 -6.77 4.15
C GLU A 186 -6.44 -7.07 3.03
N ILE A 187 -7.75 -7.02 3.33
CA ILE A 187 -8.76 -7.27 2.29
C ILE A 187 -8.79 -6.13 1.25
N SER A 188 -8.50 -4.88 1.64
CA SER A 188 -8.39 -3.74 0.71
C SER A 188 -7.23 -3.88 -0.28
N LYS A 189 -6.26 -4.77 -0.04
CA LYS A 189 -5.23 -5.13 -1.02
C LYS A 189 -5.76 -6.01 -2.15
N LEU A 190 -6.87 -6.72 -1.93
CA LEU A 190 -7.54 -7.56 -2.93
C LEU A 190 -8.58 -6.74 -3.70
N VAL A 191 -9.37 -5.92 -2.99
CA VAL A 191 -10.36 -5.02 -3.59
C VAL A 191 -9.81 -3.61 -3.63
N LEU A 192 -8.93 -3.38 -4.60
CA LEU A 192 -8.24 -2.12 -4.77
C LEU A 192 -9.23 -0.96 -5.03
N GLY A 193 -9.12 0.11 -4.23
CA GLY A 193 -9.90 1.33 -4.39
C GLY A 193 -11.22 1.41 -3.62
N ALA A 194 -11.64 0.35 -2.92
CA ALA A 194 -12.90 0.33 -2.17
C ALA A 194 -12.68 0.28 -0.65
N VAL A 195 -13.53 1.00 0.10
CA VAL A 195 -13.67 0.83 1.55
C VAL A 195 -14.73 -0.24 1.78
N ILE A 196 -14.31 -1.39 2.32
CA ILE A 196 -15.04 -2.66 2.31
C ILE A 196 -15.66 -3.01 3.68
N THR A 197 -15.80 -2.04 4.59
CA THR A 197 -16.16 -2.29 6.00
C THR A 197 -17.58 -2.85 6.20
N THR A 198 -18.44 -2.85 5.17
CA THR A 198 -19.79 -3.42 5.19
C THR A 198 -19.91 -4.73 4.40
N ASP A 199 -18.84 -5.14 3.71
CA ASP A 199 -18.85 -6.29 2.81
C ASP A 199 -18.54 -7.61 3.52
N TYR A 200 -18.17 -7.59 4.79
CA TYR A 200 -17.90 -8.78 5.58
C TYR A 200 -18.34 -8.62 7.03
N THR A 201 -18.50 -9.73 7.72
CA THR A 201 -18.68 -9.79 9.17
C THR A 201 -17.48 -10.45 9.82
N ILE A 202 -17.26 -10.13 11.09
CA ILE A 202 -16.26 -10.78 11.93
C ILE A 202 -16.96 -11.43 13.11
N THR A 203 -16.69 -12.70 13.33
CA THR A 203 -17.10 -13.46 14.52
C THR A 203 -15.89 -14.13 15.16
N ASN A 204 -16.07 -14.68 16.35
CA ASN A 204 -15.02 -15.40 17.06
C ASN A 204 -15.57 -16.61 17.82
N ASP A 205 -14.67 -17.48 18.28
CA ASP A 205 -14.97 -18.66 19.08
C ASP A 205 -14.67 -18.50 20.58
N ALA A 206 -14.55 -17.25 21.08
CA ALA A 206 -14.25 -17.00 22.48
C ALA A 206 -15.36 -17.53 23.38
N ALA A 207 -14.96 -18.23 24.43
CA ALA A 207 -15.85 -18.74 25.46
C ALA A 207 -15.57 -18.06 26.79
N LYS A 208 -16.61 -17.94 27.63
CA LYS A 208 -16.49 -17.46 29.01
C LYS A 208 -15.39 -18.17 29.81
N GLY A 209 -14.83 -17.47 30.79
CA GLY A 209 -13.86 -18.01 31.74
C GLY A 209 -12.69 -17.08 32.02
N ASP A 210 -11.53 -17.66 32.33
CA ASP A 210 -10.37 -16.89 32.80
C ASP A 210 -9.56 -16.27 31.64
N TYR A 211 -9.44 -14.95 31.63
CA TYR A 211 -8.62 -14.15 30.70
C TYR A 211 -7.57 -13.31 31.43
N SER A 212 -7.21 -13.68 32.67
CA SER A 212 -6.10 -13.07 33.43
C SER A 212 -4.74 -13.23 32.73
N SER A 213 -4.65 -14.17 31.78
CA SER A 213 -3.51 -14.35 30.88
C SER A 213 -3.97 -14.39 29.42
N PRO A 214 -3.09 -14.08 28.45
CA PRO A 214 -3.46 -14.04 27.04
C PRO A 214 -3.97 -15.39 26.53
N LYS A 215 -5.19 -15.40 25.98
CA LYS A 215 -5.80 -16.55 25.33
C LYS A 215 -5.84 -16.39 23.82
N THR A 216 -5.47 -17.44 23.10
CA THR A 216 -5.61 -17.48 21.64
C THR A 216 -7.07 -17.74 21.27
N ILE A 217 -7.67 -16.82 20.53
CA ILE A 217 -9.04 -16.89 20.04
C ILE A 217 -9.00 -16.93 18.51
N ASN A 218 -9.82 -17.78 17.90
CA ASN A 218 -10.00 -17.81 16.45
C ASN A 218 -11.08 -16.81 16.04
N PHE A 219 -10.75 -15.98 15.08
CA PHE A 219 -11.67 -15.07 14.42
C PHE A 219 -11.98 -15.60 13.03
N THR A 220 -13.25 -15.49 12.64
CA THR A 220 -13.72 -15.83 11.30
C THR A 220 -14.19 -14.55 10.62
N VAL A 221 -13.63 -14.28 9.44
CA VAL A 221 -14.07 -13.19 8.58
C VAL A 221 -14.83 -13.80 7.42
N LYS A 222 -16.08 -13.37 7.23
CA LYS A 222 -16.96 -13.94 6.20
C LYS A 222 -17.56 -12.84 5.36
N ALA A 223 -17.43 -12.94 4.04
CA ALA A 223 -18.10 -12.03 3.12
C ALA A 223 -19.63 -12.11 3.30
N THR A 224 -20.30 -10.95 3.33
CA THR A 224 -21.75 -10.90 3.41
C THR A 224 -22.38 -11.33 2.09
N ASN A 225 -23.58 -11.92 2.14
CA ASN A 225 -24.31 -12.29 0.92
C ASN A 225 -24.63 -11.06 0.05
N THR A 226 -24.77 -9.90 0.68
CA THR A 226 -25.01 -8.60 0.04
C THR A 226 -23.73 -7.94 -0.49
N SER A 227 -22.54 -8.50 -0.19
CA SER A 227 -21.29 -7.94 -0.68
C SER A 227 -21.25 -7.94 -2.20
N LYS A 228 -20.89 -6.80 -2.77
CA LYS A 228 -20.61 -6.65 -4.20
C LYS A 228 -19.14 -6.91 -4.52
N LEU A 229 -18.27 -6.81 -3.52
CA LEU A 229 -16.83 -6.70 -3.71
C LEU A 229 -16.04 -7.95 -3.36
N VAL A 230 -16.49 -8.71 -2.35
CA VAL A 230 -15.78 -9.91 -1.88
C VAL A 230 -16.70 -11.12 -1.79
N LYS A 231 -16.08 -12.30 -1.78
CA LYS A 231 -16.71 -13.58 -1.50
C LYS A 231 -15.76 -14.47 -0.69
N GLY A 232 -16.32 -15.49 -0.05
CA GLY A 232 -15.57 -16.46 0.72
C GLY A 232 -15.43 -16.09 2.19
N GLU A 233 -14.52 -16.80 2.86
CA GLU A 233 -14.22 -16.63 4.28
C GLU A 233 -12.78 -17.06 4.55
N PHE A 234 -12.19 -16.50 5.60
CA PHE A 234 -10.90 -16.91 6.14
C PHE A 234 -10.90 -16.82 7.66
N THR A 235 -9.92 -17.44 8.30
CA THR A 235 -9.72 -17.39 9.74
C THR A 235 -8.35 -16.83 10.11
N PHE A 236 -8.27 -16.19 11.26
CA PHE A 236 -7.00 -15.75 11.86
C PHE A 236 -7.10 -15.83 13.39
N THR A 237 -5.97 -15.72 14.08
CA THR A 237 -5.94 -15.79 15.55
C THR A 237 -5.57 -14.44 16.17
N ALA A 238 -6.15 -14.12 17.32
CA ALA A 238 -5.72 -13.02 18.17
C ALA A 238 -5.52 -13.48 19.62
N LYS A 239 -4.61 -12.82 20.34
CA LYS A 239 -4.43 -13.02 21.78
C LYS A 239 -5.30 -12.03 22.56
N VAL A 240 -6.28 -12.53 23.30
CA VAL A 240 -7.20 -11.73 24.11
C VAL A 240 -6.78 -11.81 25.58
N THR A 241 -6.65 -10.66 26.24
CA THR A 241 -6.34 -10.56 27.68
C THR A 241 -7.30 -9.58 28.35
N ALA A 242 -7.71 -9.87 29.59
CA ALA A 242 -8.62 -9.02 30.34
C ALA A 242 -7.91 -8.29 31.49
N THR A 243 -8.31 -7.04 31.73
CA THR A 243 -7.93 -6.25 32.91
C THR A 243 -9.16 -5.92 33.75
N ALA A 244 -9.00 -5.88 35.06
CA ALA A 244 -10.09 -5.53 35.97
C ALA A 244 -10.41 -4.04 35.87
N LYS A 245 -11.71 -3.68 35.88
CA LYS A 245 -12.14 -2.29 36.04
C LYS A 245 -11.55 -1.72 37.33
N SER A 246 -10.83 -0.60 37.23
CA SER A 246 -10.40 0.15 38.41
C SER A 246 -11.63 0.58 39.19
N LYS A 247 -11.70 0.24 40.48
CA LYS A 247 -12.71 0.81 41.37
C LYS A 247 -12.45 2.31 41.48
N SER A 248 -13.33 3.14 40.91
CA SER A 248 -13.38 4.56 41.30
C SER A 248 -13.83 4.60 42.76
N PHE A 249 -12.96 5.13 43.61
CA PHE A 249 -13.27 5.49 45.00
C PHE A 249 -14.04 6.80 45.06
#